data_AF-A0A224YW78-F1
#
_entry.id   AF-A0A224YW78-F1
#
_cell.length_a   1.000
_cell.length_b   1.000
_cell.length_c   1.000
_cell.angle_alpha   90.00
_cell.angle_beta   90.00
_cell.angle_gamma   90.00
#
_symmetry.space_group_name_H-M   'P 1'
#
loop_
_entity.id
_entity.type
_entity.pdbx_description
1 polymer ?
#
loop_
_entity_poly.entity_id
_entity_poly.type
_entity_poly.pdbx_seq_one_letter_code
_entity_poly.pdbx_strand_id
1 'polypeptide(L)'
;MVPTSLSATQLRWDYPDKVSVVIQSYNVKICRTFRTCSHTDHLSDCREYVTPESSITFDSAEDTAYCVLITGKSRCGMDEISSRTAVAEMRTPIMDQTQITWSHLQPCSKVNFNVRTHIIGPPARTSYGVSLHDILIPASVRPEVTNLQLAAVDEDIFVLQWERPEACFDYYTIEVIDESTYERNAVMCNNGDVINAYQT
;
A
#
# COMPACT_ATOMS: atom_id res chain seq x y z
N MET A 1 31.27 0.05 0.83
CA MET A 1 30.29 1.05 0.34
C MET A 1 28.91 0.45 0.54
N VAL A 2 28.17 0.93 1.54
CA VAL A 2 26.77 0.52 1.75
C VAL A 2 25.95 1.26 0.70
N PRO A 3 25.14 0.58 -0.12
CA PRO A 3 24.27 1.26 -1.07
C PRO A 3 23.20 2.00 -0.26
N THR A 4 23.24 3.32 -0.30
CA THR A 4 22.24 4.18 0.33
C THR A 4 20.94 4.02 -0.44
N SER A 5 20.04 3.16 0.04
CA SER A 5 18.66 3.09 -0.44
C SER A 5 18.04 4.48 -0.28
N LEU A 6 17.64 5.10 -1.39
CA LEU A 6 16.97 6.40 -1.38
C LEU A 6 15.51 6.17 -1.01
N SER A 7 15.17 6.46 0.24
CA SER A 7 13.79 6.43 0.73
C SER A 7 13.17 7.81 0.60
N ALA A 8 11.93 7.89 0.11
CA ALA A 8 11.20 9.16 0.04
C ALA A 8 10.49 9.40 1.39
N THR A 9 10.79 10.51 2.06
CA THR A 9 10.11 10.91 3.30
C THR A 9 9.18 12.08 3.01
N GLN A 10 7.91 11.97 3.43
CA GLN A 10 6.95 13.06 3.39
C GLN A 10 6.96 13.80 4.73
N LEU A 11 7.29 15.09 4.68
CA LEU A 11 7.22 16.01 5.81
C LEU A 11 5.92 16.80 5.73
N ARG A 12 5.22 16.93 6.87
CA ARG A 12 4.01 17.75 7.02
C ARG A 12 4.14 18.63 8.25
N TRP A 13 3.58 19.83 8.16
CA TRP A 13 3.50 20.77 9.28
C TRP A 13 2.15 21.46 9.31
N ASP A 14 1.81 22.01 10.47
CA ASP A 14 0.57 22.74 10.67
C ASP A 14 0.70 24.18 10.18
N TYR A 15 -0.44 24.76 9.77
CA TYR A 15 -0.49 26.16 9.41
C TYR A 15 -0.30 27.01 10.68
N PRO A 16 0.55 28.05 10.66
CA PRO A 16 0.78 28.87 11.85
C PRO A 16 -0.51 29.58 12.31
N ASP A 17 -0.90 29.36 13.56
CA ASP A 17 -2.17 29.83 14.15
C ASP A 17 -2.31 31.37 14.24
N LYS A 18 -1.22 32.11 14.03
CA LYS A 18 -1.13 33.56 14.27
C LYS A 18 -0.69 34.34 13.03
N VAL A 19 -1.36 34.17 11.91
CA VAL A 19 -1.08 34.99 10.72
C VAL A 19 -2.32 35.74 10.27
N SER A 20 -2.30 37.06 10.41
CA SER A 20 -3.33 37.98 9.88
C SER A 20 -3.25 38.12 8.35
N VAL A 21 -2.38 37.37 7.68
CA VAL A 21 -2.04 37.45 6.26
C VAL A 21 -1.93 36.03 5.70
N VAL A 22 -2.31 35.84 4.44
CA VAL A 22 -2.21 34.54 3.75
C VAL A 22 -0.74 34.23 3.45
N ILE A 23 -0.24 33.07 3.90
CA ILE A 23 1.08 32.57 3.51
C ILE A 23 0.99 32.13 2.04
N GLN A 24 1.91 32.64 1.22
CA GLN A 24 1.95 32.36 -0.21
C GLN A 24 2.86 31.18 -0.52
N SER A 25 3.93 31.00 0.26
CA SER A 25 4.83 29.85 0.13
C SER A 25 5.59 29.58 1.42
N TYR A 26 6.14 28.38 1.54
CA TYR A 26 7.08 27.98 2.56
C TYR A 26 8.44 27.75 1.90
N ASN A 27 9.49 28.29 2.53
CA ASN A 27 10.86 27.89 2.28
C ASN A 27 11.24 26.83 3.33
N VAL A 28 11.58 25.63 2.87
CA VAL A 28 11.93 24.50 3.72
C VAL A 28 13.38 24.12 3.48
N LYS A 29 14.19 24.17 4.52
CA LYS A 29 15.61 23.82 4.49
C LYS A 29 15.86 22.57 5.33
N ILE A 30 16.43 21.55 4.70
CA ILE A 30 16.69 20.24 5.32
C ILE A 30 18.18 19.99 5.28
N CYS A 31 18.82 19.84 6.44
CA CYS A 31 20.26 19.66 6.58
C CYS A 31 20.60 18.32 7.23
N ARG A 32 21.60 17.63 6.69
CA ARG A 32 22.09 16.34 7.23
C ARG A 32 23.18 16.50 8.28
N THR A 33 23.99 17.56 8.19
CA THR A 33 25.15 17.76 9.06
C THR A 33 24.91 18.94 9.99
N PHE A 34 24.77 18.66 11.28
CA PHE A 34 24.54 19.63 12.36
C PHE A 34 25.01 19.07 13.70
N ARG A 35 25.34 19.93 14.67
CA ARG A 35 25.64 19.51 16.06
C ARG A 35 24.41 19.60 16.94
N THR A 36 23.66 20.69 16.81
CA THR A 36 22.41 20.97 17.50
C THR A 36 21.45 21.57 16.49
N CYS A 37 20.24 21.02 16.37
CA CYS A 37 19.29 21.56 15.42
C CYS A 37 18.72 22.91 15.91
N SER A 38 19.36 24.00 15.49
CA SER A 38 19.06 25.38 15.89
C SER A 38 19.39 26.35 14.75
N HIS A 39 18.75 27.52 14.75
CA HIS A 39 19.04 28.64 13.84
C HIS A 39 20.47 29.18 13.93
N THR A 40 21.12 28.98 15.08
CA THR A 40 22.43 29.55 15.39
C THR A 40 23.58 28.58 15.14
N ASP A 41 23.29 27.33 14.75
CA ASP A 41 24.33 26.32 14.55
C ASP A 41 24.89 26.35 13.13
N HIS A 42 26.09 25.79 12.95
CA HIS A 42 26.70 25.60 11.63
C HIS A 42 26.05 24.43 10.91
N LEU A 43 24.99 24.73 10.15
CA LEU A 43 24.30 23.77 9.30
C LEU A 43 25.03 23.59 7.95
N SER A 44 25.25 22.35 7.55
CA SER A 44 25.85 22.01 6.24
C SER A 44 25.18 20.79 5.61
N ASP A 45 25.44 20.54 4.31
CA ASP A 45 24.73 19.55 3.49
C ASP A 45 23.21 19.76 3.52
N CYS A 46 22.80 20.99 3.21
CA CYS A 46 21.41 21.43 3.22
C CYS A 46 20.82 21.45 1.81
N ARG A 47 19.58 20.98 1.68
CA ARG A 47 18.75 21.19 0.50
C ARG A 47 17.60 22.13 0.86
N GLU A 48 17.31 23.05 -0.04
CA GLU A 48 16.24 24.03 0.10
C GLU A 48 15.13 23.74 -0.89
N TYR A 49 13.89 23.87 -0.44
CA TYR A 49 12.67 23.63 -1.18
C TYR A 49 11.73 24.82 -1.02
N VAL A 50 10.94 25.09 -2.04
CA VAL A 50 9.87 26.10 -1.99
C VAL A 50 8.57 25.43 -2.38
N THR A 51 7.55 25.53 -1.52
CA THR A 51 6.23 24.93 -1.76
C THR A 51 5.11 25.86 -1.29
N PRO A 52 3.97 25.97 -1.98
CA PRO A 52 2.78 26.64 -1.46
C PRO A 52 2.04 25.79 -0.41
N GLU A 53 2.28 24.48 -0.38
CA GLU A 53 1.59 23.54 0.49
C GLU A 53 2.27 23.42 1.86
N SER A 54 1.53 22.94 2.87
CA SER A 54 2.09 22.61 4.19
C SER A 54 2.74 21.22 4.25
N SER A 55 3.26 20.76 3.11
CA SER A 55 3.95 19.48 2.98
C SER A 55 5.00 19.49 1.86
N ILE A 56 6.02 18.64 2.02
CA ILE A 56 6.97 18.30 0.95
C ILE A 56 7.38 16.83 1.05
N THR A 57 7.80 16.27 -0.09
CA THR A 57 8.48 14.98 -0.16
C THR A 57 9.92 15.19 -0.59
N PHE A 58 10.87 14.52 0.07
CA PHE A 58 12.28 14.64 -0.25
C PHE A 58 13.01 13.29 -0.13
N ASP A 59 14.13 13.17 -0.84
CA ASP A 59 14.99 11.99 -0.79
C ASP A 59 15.80 11.96 0.51
N SER A 60 15.56 10.92 1.28
CA SER A 60 16.15 10.69 2.58
C SER A 60 16.95 9.39 2.62
N ALA A 61 18.01 9.40 3.41
CA ALA A 61 18.75 8.21 3.74
C ALA A 61 18.12 7.55 4.97
N GLU A 62 18.21 6.23 5.05
CA GLU A 62 17.74 5.46 6.21
C GLU A 62 18.56 5.79 7.46
N ASP A 63 17.94 5.65 8.63
CA ASP A 63 18.54 5.90 9.96
C ASP A 63 19.27 7.24 10.14
N THR A 64 18.89 8.26 9.37
CA THR A 64 19.63 9.51 9.28
C THR A 64 18.87 10.61 9.99
N ALA A 65 19.58 11.38 10.83
CA ALA A 65 19.03 12.55 11.47
C ALA A 65 19.09 13.75 10.52
N TYR A 66 18.02 14.55 10.52
CA TYR A 66 17.87 15.74 9.71
C TYR A 66 17.44 16.89 10.58
N CYS A 67 18.07 18.04 10.38
CA CYS A 67 17.61 19.30 10.93
C CYS A 67 16.75 20.02 9.89
N VAL A 68 15.51 20.31 10.25
CA VAL A 68 14.50 20.90 9.36
C VAL A 68 14.16 22.30 9.84
N LEU A 69 14.24 23.25 8.92
CA LEU A 69 13.92 24.65 9.14
C LEU A 69 12.82 25.07 8.16
N ILE A 70 11.71 25.60 8.66
CA ILE A 70 10.56 26.00 7.85
C ILE A 70 10.27 27.47 8.07
N THR A 71 10.27 28.25 6.98
CA THR A 71 9.93 29.67 6.99
C THR A 71 8.76 29.91 6.04
N GLY A 72 7.59 30.29 6.57
CA GLY A 72 6.49 30.80 5.76
C GLY A 72 6.79 32.21 5.24
N LYS A 73 6.50 32.44 3.96
CA LYS A 73 6.65 33.70 3.24
C LYS A 73 5.29 34.25 2.83
N SER A 74 5.10 35.54 3.01
CA SER A 74 3.90 36.27 2.59
C SER A 74 4.29 37.61 1.98
N ARG A 75 3.34 38.30 1.36
CA ARG A 75 3.53 39.64 0.80
C ARG A 75 2.60 40.63 1.48
N CYS A 76 3.15 41.77 1.86
CA CYS A 76 2.41 42.93 2.36
C CYS A 76 2.71 44.11 1.42
N GLY A 77 1.79 44.39 0.49
CA GLY A 77 2.06 45.35 -0.57
C GLY A 77 3.16 44.86 -1.51
N MET A 78 4.26 45.60 -1.60
CA MET A 78 5.45 45.22 -2.41
C MET A 78 6.53 44.50 -1.59
N ASP A 79 6.38 44.43 -0.28
CA ASP A 79 7.39 43.85 0.60
C ASP A 79 7.10 42.38 0.88
N GLU A 80 8.15 41.55 0.80
CA GLU A 80 8.10 40.15 1.22
C GLU A 80 8.38 40.06 2.72
N ILE A 81 7.42 39.51 3.46
CA ILE A 81 7.54 39.28 4.89
C ILE A 81 7.76 37.79 5.14
N SER A 82 8.70 37.49 6.03
CA SER A 82 8.97 36.12 6.47
C SER A 82 8.47 35.93 7.90
N SER A 83 7.82 34.80 8.13
CA SER A 83 7.47 34.34 9.46
C SER A 83 8.74 33.97 10.26
N ARG A 84 8.56 33.74 11.56
CA ARG A 84 9.60 33.11 12.37
C ARG A 84 9.85 31.70 11.85
N THR A 85 11.11 31.33 11.72
CA THR A 85 11.46 30.00 11.25
C THR A 85 11.25 28.97 12.36
N ALA A 86 10.46 27.94 12.09
CA ALA A 86 10.31 26.78 12.96
C ALA A 86 11.48 25.81 12.75
N VAL A 87 11.95 25.18 13.83
CA VAL A 87 13.05 24.21 13.79
C VAL A 87 12.59 22.92 14.43
N ALA A 88 12.85 21.81 13.75
CA ALA A 88 12.62 20.48 14.28
C ALA A 88 13.74 19.54 13.85
N GLU A 89 14.19 18.71 14.78
CA GLU A 89 15.01 17.55 14.45
C GLU A 89 14.09 16.37 14.16
N MET A 90 14.37 15.65 13.09
CA MET A 90 13.71 14.38 12.77
C MET A 90 14.75 13.31 12.44
N ARG A 91 14.38 12.05 12.64
CA ARG A 91 15.20 10.90 12.25
C ARG A 91 14.37 9.97 11.40
N THR A 92 14.91 9.58 10.25
CA THR A 92 14.26 8.61 9.36
C THR A 92 14.38 7.21 9.93
N PRO A 93 13.37 6.34 9.72
CA PRO A 93 13.47 4.95 10.15
C PRO A 93 14.48 4.19 9.30
N ILE A 94 14.98 3.08 9.84
CA ILE A 94 15.61 2.01 9.05
C ILE A 94 14.48 1.28 8.32
N MET A 95 14.56 1.16 6.99
CA MET A 95 13.52 0.53 6.17
C MET A 95 14.07 -0.76 5.53
N ASP A 96 14.55 -1.67 6.38
CA ASP A 96 15.28 -2.87 5.94
C ASP A 96 14.37 -3.91 5.26
N GLN A 97 13.06 -3.90 5.54
CA GLN A 97 12.11 -4.87 5.01
C GLN A 97 10.74 -4.25 4.69
N THR A 98 10.43 -4.18 3.40
CA THR A 98 9.10 -3.77 2.88
C THR A 98 8.26 -4.95 2.41
N GLN A 99 8.88 -6.13 2.26
CA GLN A 99 8.22 -7.34 1.80
C GLN A 99 8.60 -8.51 2.71
N ILE A 100 7.58 -9.30 3.06
CA ILE A 100 7.74 -10.56 3.77
C ILE A 100 7.09 -11.63 2.89
N THR A 101 7.85 -12.66 2.56
CA THR A 101 7.33 -13.81 1.83
C THR A 101 7.11 -14.95 2.82
N TRP A 102 5.87 -15.42 2.93
CA TRP A 102 5.55 -16.64 3.65
C TRP A 102 5.42 -17.81 2.69
N SER A 103 6.31 -18.77 2.82
CA SER A 103 6.14 -20.12 2.29
C SER A 103 5.53 -21.00 3.37
N HIS A 104 4.65 -21.94 3.01
CA HIS A 104 3.91 -22.87 3.91
C HIS A 104 2.58 -22.36 4.50
N LEU A 105 1.86 -21.48 3.80
CA LEU A 105 0.46 -21.23 4.14
C LEU A 105 -0.39 -22.44 3.76
N GLN A 106 -1.26 -22.90 4.67
CA GLN A 106 -2.19 -23.97 4.39
C GLN A 106 -3.19 -23.49 3.32
N PRO A 107 -3.31 -24.20 2.18
CA PRO A 107 -4.31 -23.88 1.18
C PRO A 107 -5.72 -23.98 1.77
N CYS A 108 -6.67 -23.28 1.17
CA CYS A 108 -8.08 -23.36 1.55
C CYS A 108 -8.37 -22.88 2.99
N SER A 109 -7.53 -21.99 3.50
CA SER A 109 -7.67 -21.43 4.83
C SER A 109 -7.80 -19.91 4.80
N LYS A 110 -8.44 -19.37 5.82
CA LYS A 110 -8.48 -17.94 6.08
C LYS A 110 -7.41 -17.60 7.10
N VAL A 111 -6.63 -16.57 6.80
CA VAL A 111 -5.58 -16.09 7.69
C VAL A 111 -5.78 -14.62 8.01
N ASN A 112 -5.37 -14.25 9.22
CA ASN A 112 -5.37 -12.87 9.69
C ASN A 112 -3.92 -12.42 9.88
N PHE A 113 -3.55 -11.28 9.30
CA PHE A 113 -2.22 -10.71 9.43
C PHE A 113 -2.26 -9.45 10.28
N ASN A 114 -1.32 -9.34 11.22
CA ASN A 114 -1.11 -8.12 11.98
C ASN A 114 0.26 -7.54 11.63
N VAL A 115 0.27 -6.42 10.94
CA VAL A 115 1.50 -5.75 10.49
C VAL A 115 1.77 -4.61 11.44
N ARG A 116 2.94 -4.64 12.09
CA ARG A 116 3.41 -3.59 13.00
C ARG A 116 4.79 -3.12 12.58
N THR A 117 5.03 -1.83 12.69
CA THR A 117 6.36 -1.25 12.48
C THR A 117 7.06 -1.09 13.82
N HIS A 118 8.31 -1.53 13.88
CA HIS A 118 9.17 -1.42 15.06
C HIS A 118 10.32 -0.47 14.74
N ILE A 119 10.42 0.62 15.48
CA ILE A 119 11.52 1.57 15.37
C ILE A 119 12.54 1.23 16.45
N ILE A 120 13.66 0.65 16.02
CA ILE A 120 14.81 0.29 16.85
C ILE A 120 15.74 1.49 16.92
N GLY A 121 15.34 2.53 17.65
CA GLY A 121 16.15 3.71 17.90
C GLY A 121 15.59 4.48 19.09
N PRO A 122 16.32 5.39 19.75
CA PRO A 122 15.77 6.19 20.84
C PRO A 122 14.84 7.30 20.30
N PRO A 123 13.56 7.39 20.73
CA PRO A 123 12.84 6.47 21.62
C PRO A 123 12.31 5.25 20.85
N ALA A 124 12.51 4.07 21.44
CA ALA A 124 12.03 2.83 20.83
C ALA A 124 10.51 2.85 20.82
N ARG A 125 9.90 2.62 19.66
CA ARG A 125 8.45 2.70 19.52
C ARG A 125 7.94 1.64 18.55
N THR A 126 6.78 1.09 18.89
CA THR A 126 6.02 0.18 18.05
C THR A 126 4.73 0.87 17.67
N SER A 127 4.37 0.83 16.39
CA SER A 127 3.07 1.35 15.96
C SER A 127 1.92 0.46 16.41
N TYR A 128 0.71 1.01 16.47
CA TYR A 128 -0.52 0.23 16.69
C TYR A 128 -0.74 -0.85 15.62
N GLY A 129 -0.12 -0.67 14.45
CA GLY A 129 -0.19 -1.61 13.33
C GLY A 129 -1.50 -1.56 12.55
N VAL A 130 -1.61 -2.47 11.59
CA VAL A 130 -2.83 -2.73 10.81
C VAL A 130 -3.14 -4.22 10.86
N SER A 131 -4.42 -4.56 11.04
CA SER A 131 -4.89 -5.94 10.95
C SER A 131 -5.62 -6.13 9.63
N LEU A 132 -5.14 -7.09 8.84
CA LEU A 132 -5.81 -7.57 7.65
C LEU A 132 -6.52 -8.88 8.02
N HIS A 133 -7.81 -8.93 7.78
CA HIS A 133 -8.66 -10.05 8.16
C HIS A 133 -9.14 -10.83 6.95
N ASP A 134 -9.47 -12.11 7.18
CA ASP A 134 -10.15 -12.96 6.21
C ASP A 134 -9.43 -13.10 4.86
N ILE A 135 -8.09 -13.06 4.85
CA ILE A 135 -7.33 -13.31 3.61
C ILE A 135 -7.45 -14.80 3.27
N LEU A 136 -8.05 -15.10 2.12
CA LEU A 136 -8.20 -16.46 1.62
C LEU A 136 -6.92 -16.92 0.93
N ILE A 137 -6.40 -18.07 1.35
CA ILE A 137 -5.28 -18.73 0.68
C ILE A 137 -5.84 -19.70 -0.36
N PRO A 138 -5.67 -19.43 -1.68
CA PRO A 138 -6.22 -20.29 -2.71
C PRO A 138 -5.49 -21.63 -2.77
N ALA A 139 -6.16 -22.66 -3.31
CA ALA A 139 -5.48 -23.88 -3.71
C ALA A 139 -4.49 -23.59 -4.85
N SER A 140 -3.31 -24.19 -4.77
CA SER A 140 -2.29 -24.11 -5.82
C SER A 140 -2.52 -25.09 -6.97
N VAL A 141 -3.37 -26.10 -6.75
CA VAL A 141 -3.65 -27.18 -7.71
C VAL A 141 -5.13 -27.14 -8.06
N ARG A 142 -5.44 -27.16 -9.35
CA ARG A 142 -6.82 -27.29 -9.82
C ARG A 142 -7.32 -28.68 -9.45
N PRO A 143 -8.48 -28.79 -8.81
CA PRO A 143 -9.06 -30.10 -8.53
C PRO A 143 -9.43 -30.81 -9.83
N GLU A 144 -9.23 -32.12 -9.86
CA GLU A 144 -9.71 -32.97 -10.93
C GLU A 144 -11.17 -33.35 -10.66
N VAL A 145 -12.03 -33.23 -11.68
CA VAL A 145 -13.43 -33.64 -11.59
C VAL A 145 -13.52 -35.13 -11.91
N THR A 146 -14.01 -35.91 -10.96
CA THR A 146 -14.20 -37.36 -11.10
C THR A 146 -15.69 -37.71 -11.26
N ASN A 147 -15.96 -38.90 -11.80
CA ASN A 147 -17.32 -39.44 -11.93
C ASN A 147 -18.29 -38.55 -12.72
N LEU A 148 -17.80 -37.83 -13.73
CA LEU A 148 -18.64 -37.08 -14.66
C LEU A 148 -19.52 -38.02 -15.47
N GLN A 149 -20.84 -37.87 -15.35
CA GLN A 149 -21.84 -38.70 -15.99
C GLN A 149 -23.03 -37.86 -16.45
N LEU A 150 -23.75 -38.40 -17.44
CA LEU A 150 -25.02 -37.89 -17.88
C LEU A 150 -26.12 -38.45 -16.98
N ALA A 151 -26.79 -37.59 -16.21
CA ALA A 151 -27.84 -37.98 -15.28
C ALA A 151 -29.20 -38.11 -15.97
N ALA A 152 -29.52 -37.16 -16.86
CA ALA A 152 -30.77 -37.12 -17.62
C ALA A 152 -30.58 -36.38 -18.94
N VAL A 153 -31.42 -36.72 -19.91
CA VAL A 153 -31.50 -36.05 -21.22
C VAL A 153 -32.97 -35.86 -21.55
N ASP A 154 -33.30 -34.65 -21.99
CA ASP A 154 -34.58 -34.25 -22.56
C ASP A 154 -34.32 -33.58 -23.94
N GLU A 155 -35.37 -33.14 -24.64
CA GLU A 155 -35.26 -32.58 -26.00
C GLU A 155 -34.27 -31.40 -26.10
N ASP A 156 -34.27 -30.50 -25.12
CA ASP A 156 -33.43 -29.28 -25.13
C ASP A 156 -32.47 -29.16 -23.93
N ILE A 157 -32.54 -30.10 -22.98
CA ILE A 157 -31.82 -30.02 -21.70
C ILE A 157 -31.15 -31.35 -21.40
N PHE A 158 -29.89 -31.29 -20.98
CA PHE A 158 -29.21 -32.43 -20.37
C PHE A 158 -28.67 -32.05 -18.99
N VAL A 159 -28.66 -33.02 -18.09
CA VAL A 159 -28.20 -32.86 -16.71
C VAL A 159 -26.90 -33.63 -16.55
N LEU A 160 -25.85 -32.92 -16.17
CA LEU A 160 -24.55 -33.48 -15.83
C LEU A 160 -24.45 -33.66 -14.30
N GLN A 161 -23.88 -34.78 -13.88
CA GLN A 161 -23.56 -35.06 -12.48
C GLN A 161 -22.09 -35.47 -12.36
N TRP A 162 -21.43 -35.04 -11.30
CA TRP A 162 -20.05 -35.42 -10.98
C TRP A 162 -19.82 -35.36 -9.48
N GLU A 163 -18.73 -35.96 -9.03
CA GLU A 163 -18.34 -35.92 -7.62
C GLU A 163 -17.63 -34.61 -7.29
N ARG A 164 -18.02 -33.97 -6.19
CA ARG A 164 -17.38 -32.72 -5.75
C ARG A 164 -15.96 -33.02 -5.27
N PRO A 165 -14.92 -32.41 -5.87
CA PRO A 165 -13.56 -32.62 -5.42
C PRO A 165 -13.34 -32.09 -4.01
N GLU A 166 -12.51 -32.78 -3.22
CA GLU A 166 -12.09 -32.34 -1.88
C GLU A 166 -11.03 -31.24 -1.97
N ALA A 167 -11.42 -30.08 -2.52
CA ALA A 167 -10.57 -28.92 -2.70
C ALA A 167 -11.36 -27.61 -2.53
N CYS A 168 -10.66 -26.50 -2.31
CA CYS A 168 -11.25 -25.17 -2.37
C CYS A 168 -11.17 -24.60 -3.78
N PHE A 169 -12.34 -24.30 -4.33
CA PHE A 169 -12.54 -23.62 -5.59
C PHE A 169 -13.92 -22.97 -5.56
N ASP A 170 -14.09 -21.87 -6.29
CA ASP A 170 -15.30 -21.03 -6.20
C ASP A 170 -16.42 -21.51 -7.12
N TYR A 171 -16.07 -22.01 -8.30
CA TYR A 171 -17.02 -22.39 -9.34
C TYR A 171 -16.44 -23.46 -10.28
N TYR A 172 -17.33 -24.14 -10.99
CA TYR A 172 -17.00 -24.98 -12.13
C TYR A 172 -17.19 -24.19 -13.42
N THR A 173 -16.43 -24.54 -14.45
CA THR A 173 -16.70 -24.12 -15.83
C THR A 173 -17.03 -25.37 -16.63
N ILE A 174 -18.21 -25.39 -17.24
CA ILE A 174 -18.68 -26.49 -18.07
C ILE A 174 -18.59 -26.00 -19.51
N GLU A 175 -17.76 -26.65 -20.32
CA GLU A 175 -17.63 -26.39 -21.75
C GLU A 175 -18.28 -27.54 -22.51
N VAL A 176 -19.24 -27.20 -23.36
CA VAL A 176 -19.99 -28.12 -24.21
C VAL A 176 -19.59 -27.81 -25.65
N ILE A 177 -19.13 -28.83 -26.36
CA ILE A 177 -18.68 -28.70 -27.75
C ILE A 177 -19.61 -29.55 -28.61
N ASP A 178 -20.30 -28.90 -29.55
CA ASP A 178 -21.03 -29.62 -30.58
C ASP A 178 -20.03 -30.07 -31.66
N GLU A 179 -19.82 -31.38 -31.80
CA GLU A 179 -18.88 -31.91 -32.81
C GLU A 179 -19.30 -31.64 -34.25
N SER A 180 -20.60 -31.45 -34.51
CA SER A 180 -21.12 -31.29 -35.87
C SER A 180 -20.93 -29.86 -36.38
N THR A 181 -21.10 -28.87 -35.48
CA THR A 181 -21.00 -27.44 -35.80
C THR A 181 -19.69 -26.80 -35.32
N TYR A 182 -18.94 -27.49 -34.45
CA TYR A 182 -17.80 -26.98 -33.68
C TYR A 182 -18.13 -25.78 -32.79
N GLU A 183 -19.41 -25.55 -32.50
CA GLU A 183 -19.83 -24.51 -31.57
C GLU A 183 -19.43 -24.87 -30.13
N ARG A 184 -18.98 -23.87 -29.38
CA ARG A 184 -18.62 -24.02 -27.97
C ARG A 184 -19.48 -23.15 -27.10
N ASN A 185 -20.14 -23.77 -26.15
CA ASN A 185 -20.91 -23.10 -25.14
C ASN A 185 -20.26 -23.36 -23.79
N ALA A 186 -19.89 -22.28 -23.09
CA ALA A 186 -19.30 -22.36 -21.77
C ALA A 186 -20.19 -21.68 -20.74
N VAL A 187 -20.47 -22.38 -19.64
CA VAL A 187 -21.25 -21.86 -18.52
C VAL A 187 -20.48 -22.01 -17.22
N MET A 188 -20.67 -21.05 -16.31
CA MET A 188 -20.14 -21.14 -14.95
C MET A 188 -21.20 -21.74 -14.04
N CYS A 189 -20.83 -22.63 -13.14
CA CYS A 189 -21.77 -23.22 -12.19
C CYS A 189 -21.21 -23.20 -10.77
N ASN A 190 -22.05 -22.92 -9.79
CA ASN A 190 -21.71 -23.07 -8.39
C ASN A 190 -22.87 -23.74 -7.64
N ASN A 191 -22.55 -24.72 -6.80
CA ASN A 191 -23.50 -25.41 -5.94
C ASN A 191 -24.75 -26.00 -6.65
N GLY A 192 -24.62 -26.37 -7.93
CA GLY A 192 -25.71 -26.95 -8.73
C GLY A 192 -26.45 -25.96 -9.64
N ASP A 193 -26.19 -24.66 -9.52
CA ASP A 193 -26.86 -23.63 -10.31
C ASP A 193 -25.92 -22.99 -11.34
N VAL A 194 -26.46 -22.70 -12.54
CA VAL A 194 -25.76 -21.95 -13.59
C VAL A 194 -25.70 -20.47 -13.21
N ILE A 195 -24.50 -19.91 -13.13
CA ILE A 195 -24.24 -18.50 -12.92
C ILE A 195 -24.20 -17.84 -14.32
N ASN A 196 -25.25 -17.11 -14.66
CA ASN A 196 -25.32 -16.36 -15.91
C ASN A 196 -24.63 -15.00 -15.75
N ALA A 197 -23.71 -14.64 -16.66
CA ALA A 197 -22.97 -13.37 -16.60
C ALA A 197 -23.83 -12.11 -16.78
N TYR A 198 -25.13 -12.25 -17.10
CA TYR A 198 -26.05 -11.16 -17.43
C TYR A 198 -27.11 -10.85 -16.37
N GLN A 199 -27.00 -11.39 -15.15
CA GLN A 199 -27.86 -11.00 -14.03
C GLN A 199 -27.04 -10.44 -12.86
N THR A 200 -26.66 -9.17 -13.00
CA THR A 200 -26.29 -8.28 -11.88
C THR A 200 -27.37 -7.23 -11.69
#